data_AF-A0A223V1E6-F1
#
_entry.id   AF-A0A223V1E6-F1
#
_cell.length_a   1.000
_cell.length_b   1.000
_cell.length_c   1.000
_cell.angle_alpha   90.00
_cell.angle_beta   90.00
_cell.angle_gamma   90.00
#
_symmetry.space_group_name_H-M   'P 1'
#
loop_
_entity.id
_entity.type
_entity.pdbx_description
1 polymer ?
#
loop_
_entity_poly.entity_id
_entity_poly.type
_entity_poly.pdbx_seq_one_letter_code
_entity_poly.pdbx_strand_id
1 'polypeptide(L)'
;MERKQFLKSLGAGAAFAITFPCLGSCSKDNGENGNIVAEPTNVDFTVDLASEEASKLATNGGFILKNLVVVARNLEGELVAASQVCSHEGYDEVRFVNQNGGIFYCDVHGSQFAQDGSNLNPANGRAVKPLKVFQTELNGNILRVFE
;
A
#
# COMPACT_ATOMS: atom_id res chain seq x y z
N MET A 1 -2.22 -7.83 -45.24
CA MET A 1 -1.65 -9.20 -45.10
C MET A 1 -0.21 -9.00 -44.69
N GLU A 2 0.22 -9.46 -43.52
CA GLU A 2 0.72 -10.83 -43.33
C GLU A 2 0.36 -11.38 -41.94
N ARG A 3 -0.67 -12.22 -41.89
CA ARG A 3 -0.95 -13.17 -40.82
C ARG A 3 -0.58 -14.54 -41.37
N LYS A 4 0.67 -15.01 -41.29
CA LYS A 4 1.01 -16.42 -41.64
C LYS A 4 2.43 -16.93 -41.34
N GLN A 5 3.13 -16.38 -40.34
CA GLN A 5 4.26 -17.11 -39.71
C GLN A 5 4.01 -17.38 -38.22
N PHE A 6 2.75 -17.73 -37.95
CA PHE A 6 2.32 -18.50 -36.80
C PHE A 6 2.74 -19.97 -37.03
N LEU A 7 3.45 -20.55 -36.07
CA LEU A 7 3.55 -22.00 -35.84
C LEU A 7 4.15 -22.88 -36.96
N LYS A 8 5.43 -22.70 -37.25
CA LYS A 8 6.25 -23.82 -37.77
C LYS A 8 7.55 -23.95 -36.99
N SER A 9 7.43 -24.13 -35.68
CA SER A 9 8.49 -24.75 -34.85
C SER A 9 7.89 -25.48 -33.65
N LEU A 10 6.80 -26.22 -33.88
CA LEU A 10 6.38 -27.31 -32.99
C LEU A 10 7.29 -28.52 -33.30
N GLY A 11 8.57 -28.38 -32.92
CA GLY A 11 9.56 -29.45 -32.95
C GLY A 11 9.65 -30.07 -31.57
N ALA A 12 9.08 -31.27 -31.45
CA ALA A 12 9.17 -32.26 -30.39
C ALA A 12 10.19 -32.02 -29.23
N GLY A 13 9.67 -32.05 -28.00
CA GLY A 13 10.42 -32.51 -26.82
C GLY A 13 10.69 -31.47 -25.74
N ALA A 14 9.82 -31.40 -24.74
CA ALA A 14 10.12 -31.24 -23.31
C ALA A 14 8.82 -30.95 -22.55
N ALA A 15 8.34 -31.92 -21.78
CA ALA A 15 7.36 -31.68 -20.73
C ALA A 15 8.08 -30.90 -19.61
N PHE A 16 7.99 -29.57 -19.66
CA PHE A 16 8.34 -28.72 -18.52
C PHE A 16 7.04 -28.13 -18.00
N ALA A 17 6.62 -28.58 -16.82
CA ALA A 17 5.55 -27.96 -16.06
C ALA A 17 6.03 -26.55 -15.65
N ILE A 18 5.78 -25.56 -16.50
CA ILE A 18 6.00 -24.16 -16.14
C ILE A 18 4.80 -23.77 -15.27
N THR A 19 4.95 -24.00 -13.98
CA THR A 19 4.14 -23.33 -12.97
C THR A 19 4.27 -21.83 -13.21
N PHE A 20 3.18 -21.20 -13.60
CA PHE A 20 3.03 -19.75 -13.51
C PHE A 20 3.37 -19.34 -12.07
N PRO A 21 4.25 -18.35 -11.94
CA PRO A 21 3.73 -17.13 -11.39
C PRO A 21 3.89 -16.05 -12.45
N CYS A 22 2.81 -15.34 -12.72
CA CYS A 22 2.86 -14.00 -13.30
C CYS A 22 3.61 -13.09 -12.32
N LEU A 23 4.91 -13.27 -12.13
CA LEU A 23 5.79 -12.24 -11.60
C LEU A 23 6.04 -11.29 -12.76
N GLY A 24 5.04 -10.47 -13.04
CA GLY A 24 5.18 -9.25 -13.82
C GLY A 24 6.09 -8.30 -13.06
N SER A 25 7.40 -8.56 -13.12
CA SER A 25 8.41 -7.55 -12.85
C SER A 25 8.39 -6.55 -14.00
N CYS A 26 7.37 -5.70 -13.99
CA CYS A 26 7.37 -4.48 -14.77
C CYS A 26 8.10 -3.42 -13.93
N SER A 27 9.42 -3.54 -13.83
CA SER A 27 10.27 -2.39 -13.49
C SER A 27 10.22 -1.42 -14.66
N LYS A 28 9.14 -0.65 -14.72
CA LYS A 28 9.09 0.56 -15.51
C LYS A 28 9.66 1.65 -14.59
N ASP A 29 10.96 1.86 -14.72
CA ASP A 29 11.72 2.94 -14.11
C ASP A 29 11.28 4.27 -14.77
N ASN A 30 10.03 4.65 -14.53
CA ASN A 30 9.56 6.01 -14.68
C ASN A 30 10.10 6.72 -13.45
N GLY A 31 10.76 7.87 -13.56
CA GLY A 31 11.37 8.63 -12.45
C GLY A 31 10.38 9.19 -11.41
N GLU A 32 9.40 8.39 -11.05
CA GLU A 32 8.41 8.52 -9.99
C GLU A 32 9.02 8.01 -8.69
N ASN A 33 8.56 8.58 -7.57
CA ASN A 33 9.07 8.21 -6.26
C ASN A 33 8.47 6.87 -5.80
N GLY A 34 9.25 6.07 -5.07
CA GLY A 34 8.81 4.79 -4.50
C GLY A 34 8.89 3.59 -5.44
N ASN A 35 8.53 2.43 -4.92
CA ASN A 35 8.55 1.14 -5.60
C ASN A 35 7.13 0.61 -5.79
N ILE A 36 6.88 -0.02 -6.94
CA ILE A 36 5.69 -0.83 -7.14
C ILE A 36 5.87 -2.14 -6.38
N VAL A 37 5.02 -2.36 -5.38
CA VAL A 37 5.02 -3.56 -4.54
C VAL A 37 3.61 -4.12 -4.44
N ALA A 38 3.52 -5.41 -4.08
CA ALA A 38 2.23 -6.00 -3.77
C ALA A 38 1.66 -5.39 -2.47
N GLU A 39 0.34 -5.22 -2.43
CA GLU A 39 -0.36 -4.84 -1.20
C GLU A 39 -0.06 -5.85 -0.09
N PRO A 40 0.23 -5.40 1.15
CA PRO A 40 0.53 -6.32 2.24
C PRO A 40 -0.66 -7.22 2.57
N THR A 41 -0.34 -8.47 2.92
CA THR A 41 -1.29 -9.52 3.29
C THR A 41 -0.87 -10.17 4.60
N ASN A 42 -1.82 -10.73 5.34
CA ASN A 42 -1.57 -11.35 6.65
C ASN A 42 -0.92 -10.38 7.64
N VAL A 43 -1.34 -9.12 7.61
CA VAL A 43 -0.86 -8.11 8.57
C VAL A 43 -1.34 -8.49 9.96
N ASP A 44 -0.39 -8.74 10.86
CA ASP A 44 -0.59 -8.84 12.30
C ASP A 44 0.75 -8.54 12.99
N PHE A 45 0.87 -7.36 13.57
CA PHE A 45 2.08 -6.95 14.29
C PHE A 45 1.76 -6.01 15.43
N THR A 46 2.77 -5.77 16.28
CA THR A 46 2.66 -4.81 17.38
C THR A 46 3.66 -3.67 17.28
N VAL A 47 3.29 -2.57 17.91
CA VAL A 47 4.10 -1.36 18.10
C VAL A 47 4.03 -1.00 19.58
N ASP A 48 5.19 -0.90 20.22
CA ASP A 48 5.29 -0.31 21.56
C ASP A 48 5.31 1.22 21.43
N LEU A 49 4.28 1.89 21.93
CA LEU A 49 4.12 3.34 21.87
C LEU A 49 5.15 4.11 22.71
N ALA A 50 5.89 3.45 23.61
CA ALA A 50 7.02 4.05 24.33
C ALA A 50 8.36 3.93 23.58
N SER A 51 8.41 3.18 22.47
CA SER A 51 9.63 2.99 21.70
C SER A 51 10.02 4.22 20.88
N GLU A 52 11.30 4.34 20.54
CA GLU A 52 11.79 5.39 19.64
C GLU A 52 11.15 5.29 18.24
N GLU A 53 10.87 4.06 17.76
CA GLU A 53 10.16 3.80 16.50
C GLU A 53 8.81 4.53 16.48
N ALA A 54 8.08 4.50 17.59
CA ALA A 54 6.76 5.09 17.74
C ALA A 54 6.77 6.56 18.20
N SER A 55 7.94 7.19 18.35
CA SER A 55 8.05 8.56 18.87
C SER A 55 7.18 9.59 18.12
N LYS A 56 7.03 9.42 16.80
CA LYS A 56 6.15 10.26 15.97
C LYS A 56 4.67 10.10 16.32
N LEU A 57 4.25 8.95 16.83
CA LEU A 57 2.87 8.69 17.28
C LEU A 57 2.56 9.34 18.64
N ALA A 58 3.49 10.06 19.26
CA ALA A 58 3.20 10.82 20.49
C ALA A 58 2.38 12.09 20.23
N THR A 59 2.33 12.57 18.98
CA THR A 59 1.64 13.81 18.60
C THR A 59 0.57 13.52 17.56
N ASN A 60 -0.59 14.17 17.67
CA ASN A 60 -1.66 14.09 16.66
C ASN A 60 -1.12 14.52 15.29
N GLY A 61 -1.47 13.75 14.27
CA GLY A 61 -0.98 13.91 12.90
C GLY A 61 0.37 13.26 12.61
N GLY A 62 1.05 12.72 13.63
CA GLY A 62 2.26 11.95 13.43
C GLY A 62 1.97 10.53 12.97
N PHE A 63 2.88 9.98 12.15
CA PHE A 63 2.77 8.62 11.64
C PHE A 63 4.14 7.93 11.59
N ILE A 64 4.09 6.60 11.50
CA ILE A 64 5.23 5.72 11.25
C ILE A 64 4.89 4.77 10.10
N LEU A 65 5.93 4.16 9.53
CA LEU A 65 5.81 3.16 8.48
C LEU A 65 6.38 1.84 9.00
N LYS A 66 5.60 0.77 8.94
CA LYS A 66 6.03 -0.56 9.38
C LYS A 66 5.35 -1.62 8.53
N ASN A 67 6.10 -2.57 7.98
CA ASN A 67 5.56 -3.69 7.19
C ASN A 67 4.59 -3.26 6.07
N LEU A 68 4.91 -2.20 5.33
CA LEU A 68 4.05 -1.59 4.30
C LEU A 68 2.70 -1.09 4.84
N VAL A 69 2.65 -0.69 6.11
CA VAL A 69 1.50 -0.07 6.76
C VAL A 69 1.89 1.30 7.29
N VAL A 70 1.05 2.30 6.98
CA VAL A 70 1.05 3.60 7.64
C VAL A 70 0.25 3.46 8.92
N VAL A 71 0.91 3.62 10.07
CA VAL A 71 0.23 3.73 11.37
C VAL A 71 0.29 5.20 11.78
N ALA A 72 -0.84 5.80 12.07
CA ALA A 72 -0.94 7.22 12.39
C ALA A 72 -1.72 7.45 13.68
N ARG A 73 -1.33 8.48 14.44
CA ARG A 73 -2.25 9.11 15.39
C ARG A 73 -3.01 10.18 14.62
N ASN A 74 -4.32 10.01 14.44
CA ASN A 74 -5.13 10.98 13.72
C ASN A 74 -5.25 12.30 14.50
N LEU A 75 -5.97 13.27 13.94
CA LEU A 75 -6.08 14.61 14.54
C LEU A 75 -6.93 14.62 15.80
N GLU A 76 -7.79 13.61 15.96
CA GLU A 76 -8.64 13.33 17.11
C GLU A 76 -7.90 12.55 18.23
N GLY A 77 -6.69 12.07 17.94
CA GLY A 77 -5.85 11.34 18.89
C GLY A 77 -6.01 9.82 18.87
N GLU A 78 -6.82 9.29 17.95
CA GLU A 78 -7.03 7.86 17.73
C GLU A 78 -5.89 7.26 16.89
N LEU A 79 -5.66 5.96 17.05
CA LEU A 79 -4.63 5.24 16.31
C LEU A 79 -5.27 4.49 15.14
N VAL A 80 -4.95 4.92 13.93
CA VAL A 80 -5.48 4.39 12.66
C VAL A 80 -4.37 3.80 11.82
N ALA A 81 -4.69 2.80 11.00
CA ALA A 81 -3.72 2.11 10.17
C ALA A 81 -4.27 1.80 8.78
N ALA A 82 -3.44 2.04 7.75
CA ALA A 82 -3.78 1.73 6.37
C ALA A 82 -2.55 1.33 5.56
N SER A 83 -2.77 0.72 4.41
CA SER A 83 -1.70 0.29 3.51
C SER A 83 -0.83 1.48 3.09
N GLN A 84 0.49 1.28 3.13
CA GLN A 84 1.46 2.17 2.50
C GLN A 84 1.41 2.05 0.96
N VAL A 85 0.85 0.94 0.46
CA VAL A 85 0.74 0.61 -0.96
C VAL A 85 -0.53 1.22 -1.52
N CYS A 86 -0.37 2.15 -2.46
CA CYS A 86 -1.48 2.83 -3.11
C CYS A 86 -2.29 1.87 -3.97
N SER A 87 -3.62 1.89 -3.81
CA SER A 87 -4.55 1.05 -4.56
C SER A 87 -4.71 1.43 -6.05
N HIS A 88 -4.00 2.47 -6.51
CA HIS A 88 -3.90 2.84 -7.93
C HIS A 88 -2.96 1.88 -8.68
N GLU A 89 -1.65 2.15 -8.62
CA GLU A 89 -0.61 1.43 -9.36
C GLU A 89 0.33 0.62 -8.45
N GLY A 90 0.09 0.60 -7.13
CA GLY A 90 0.86 -0.21 -6.19
C GLY A 90 2.14 0.44 -5.67
N TYR A 91 2.32 1.75 -5.83
CA TYR A 91 3.46 2.47 -5.23
C TYR A 91 3.36 2.51 -3.70
N ASP A 92 4.46 2.24 -3.00
CA ASP A 92 4.63 2.29 -1.54
C ASP A 92 4.79 3.71 -0.97
N GLU A 93 4.03 4.66 -1.51
CA GLU A 93 4.14 6.09 -1.22
C GLU A 93 2.91 6.71 -0.56
N VAL A 94 2.02 5.89 0.02
CA VAL A 94 0.96 6.41 0.88
C VAL A 94 1.54 6.87 2.22
N ARG A 95 1.15 8.07 2.67
CA ARG A 95 1.52 8.69 3.96
C ARG A 95 0.26 9.26 4.62
N PHE A 96 0.34 9.50 5.93
CA PHE A 96 -0.70 10.28 6.62
C PHE A 96 -0.37 11.77 6.53
N VAL A 97 -1.36 12.60 6.21
CA VAL A 97 -1.19 14.06 6.13
C VAL A 97 -2.32 14.78 6.85
N ASN A 98 -1.99 15.92 7.46
CA ASN A 98 -2.92 16.72 8.28
C ASN A 98 -3.79 17.64 7.42
N GLN A 99 -4.45 17.08 6.41
CA GLN A 99 -5.38 17.79 5.52
C GLN A 99 -6.79 17.25 5.72
N ASN A 100 -7.81 18.10 5.66
CA ASN A 100 -9.22 17.70 5.72
C ASN A 100 -9.59 16.80 6.92
N GLY A 101 -9.04 17.08 8.12
CA GLY A 101 -9.26 16.23 9.31
C GLY A 101 -8.30 15.05 9.43
N GLY A 102 -7.36 14.90 8.50
CA GLY A 102 -6.41 13.79 8.46
C GLY A 102 -6.81 12.76 7.42
N ILE A 103 -5.94 12.56 6.42
CA ILE A 103 -6.18 11.64 5.31
C ILE A 103 -4.93 10.83 5.01
N PHE A 104 -5.11 9.72 4.30
CA PHE A 104 -4.03 9.01 3.65
C PHE A 104 -3.84 9.57 2.24
N TYR A 105 -2.59 9.85 1.86
CA TYR A 105 -2.23 10.51 0.62
C TYR A 105 -1.04 9.82 -0.04
N CYS A 106 -1.17 9.48 -1.33
CA CYS A 106 -0.09 8.92 -2.14
C CYS A 106 0.67 10.03 -2.86
N ASP A 107 1.97 10.18 -2.60
CA ASP A 107 2.77 11.30 -3.14
C ASP A 107 3.09 11.18 -4.65
N VAL A 108 2.81 10.03 -5.29
CA VAL A 108 3.16 9.80 -6.70
C VAL A 108 2.22 10.53 -7.64
N HIS A 109 0.93 10.15 -7.63
CA HIS A 109 -0.10 10.78 -8.46
C HIS A 109 -1.14 11.55 -7.63
N GLY A 110 -1.00 11.54 -6.30
CA GLY A 110 -1.83 12.29 -5.34
C GLY A 110 -3.16 11.64 -4.96
N SER A 111 -3.30 10.31 -5.07
CA SER A 111 -4.53 9.64 -4.62
C SER A 111 -4.78 9.96 -3.13
N GLN A 112 -6.03 10.30 -2.79
CA GLN A 112 -6.45 10.69 -1.44
C GLN A 112 -7.48 9.70 -0.92
N PHE A 113 -7.33 9.29 0.34
CA PHE A 113 -8.21 8.34 0.99
C PHE A 113 -8.58 8.85 2.38
N ALA A 114 -9.85 8.71 2.73
CA ALA A 114 -10.32 8.89 4.09
C ALA A 114 -9.73 7.81 5.01
N GLN A 115 -9.85 8.01 6.32
CA GLN A 115 -9.27 7.10 7.31
C GLN A 115 -9.93 5.71 7.33
N ASP A 116 -11.14 5.59 6.78
CA ASP A 116 -11.85 4.33 6.53
C ASP A 116 -11.43 3.65 5.20
N GLY A 117 -10.49 4.25 4.47
CA GLY A 117 -9.99 3.78 3.18
C GLY A 117 -10.80 4.27 1.98
N SER A 118 -11.93 4.95 2.20
CA SER A 118 -12.77 5.47 1.12
C SER A 118 -12.00 6.47 0.25
N ASN A 119 -12.12 6.33 -1.07
CA ASN A 119 -11.42 7.21 -1.99
C ASN A 119 -12.08 8.59 -2.06
N LEU A 120 -11.27 9.64 -1.92
CA LEU A 120 -11.74 11.03 -1.89
C LEU A 120 -11.60 11.76 -3.24
N ASN A 121 -10.83 11.20 -4.19
CA ASN A 121 -10.59 11.82 -5.49
C ASN A 121 -10.50 10.80 -6.66
N PRO A 122 -11.55 10.01 -6.92
CA PRO A 122 -11.50 8.89 -7.87
C PRO A 122 -11.40 9.29 -9.36
N ALA A 123 -11.35 10.59 -9.67
CA ALA A 123 -11.23 11.09 -11.04
C ALA A 123 -9.76 11.35 -11.45
N ASN A 124 -9.51 11.49 -12.75
CA ASN A 124 -8.24 11.95 -13.34
C ASN A 124 -7.03 11.02 -13.12
N GLY A 125 -7.19 9.71 -13.34
CA GLY A 125 -6.05 8.76 -13.27
C GLY A 125 -5.53 8.53 -11.85
N ARG A 126 -6.41 8.65 -10.85
CA ARG A 126 -6.13 8.31 -9.46
C ARG A 126 -6.75 6.96 -9.13
N ALA A 127 -6.46 6.45 -7.93
CA ALA A 127 -7.09 5.23 -7.45
C ALA A 127 -8.62 5.32 -7.63
N VAL A 128 -9.25 4.24 -8.07
CA VAL A 128 -10.71 4.08 -8.05
C VAL A 128 -11.10 3.13 -6.92
N LYS A 129 -10.19 2.24 -6.53
CA LYS A 129 -10.36 1.30 -5.43
C LYS A 129 -10.10 2.00 -4.09
N PRO A 130 -10.78 1.58 -3.00
CA PRO A 130 -10.45 2.04 -1.66
C PRO A 130 -9.03 1.61 -1.28
N LEU A 131 -8.44 2.31 -0.33
CA LEU A 131 -7.20 1.90 0.32
C LEU A 131 -7.52 0.84 1.37
N LYS A 132 -6.72 -0.23 1.45
CA LYS A 132 -6.85 -1.22 2.50
C LYS A 132 -6.54 -0.60 3.87
N VAL A 133 -7.48 -0.74 4.80
CA VAL A 133 -7.33 -0.32 6.20
C VAL A 133 -7.14 -1.54 7.11
N PHE A 134 -6.50 -1.33 8.25
CA PHE A 134 -6.23 -2.36 9.24
C PHE A 134 -6.90 -2.01 10.56
N GLN A 135 -7.31 -3.04 11.29
CA GLN A 135 -7.83 -2.91 12.64
C GLN A 135 -6.71 -2.58 13.61
N THR A 136 -7.04 -1.84 14.67
CA THR A 136 -6.12 -1.51 15.75
C THR A 136 -6.70 -1.90 17.11
N GLU A 137 -5.85 -2.40 18.00
CA GLU A 137 -6.22 -2.73 19.37
C GLU A 137 -5.10 -2.26 20.31
N LEU A 138 -5.44 -1.42 21.29
CA LEU A 138 -4.47 -0.90 22.26
C LEU A 138 -4.60 -1.62 23.60
N ASN A 139 -3.51 -2.27 24.03
CA ASN A 139 -3.40 -2.87 25.36
C ASN A 139 -2.22 -2.25 26.11
N GLY A 140 -2.52 -1.33 27.02
CA GLY A 140 -1.50 -0.50 27.68
C GLY A 140 -0.75 0.33 26.64
N ASN A 141 0.55 0.11 26.51
CA ASN A 141 1.39 0.78 25.51
C ASN A 141 1.57 -0.02 24.22
N ILE A 142 1.02 -1.23 24.14
CA ILE A 142 1.18 -2.09 22.97
C ILE A 142 -0.02 -1.89 22.05
N LEU A 143 0.23 -1.26 20.90
CA LEU A 143 -0.73 -1.18 19.80
C LEU A 143 -0.54 -2.42 18.92
N ARG A 144 -1.59 -3.23 18.77
CA ARG A 144 -1.68 -4.26 17.74
C ARG A 144 -2.33 -3.69 16.48
N VAL A 145 -1.81 -4.07 15.32
CA VAL A 145 -2.35 -3.73 14.00
C VAL A 145 -2.55 -5.03 13.24
N PHE A 146 -3.77 -5.27 12.74
CA PHE A 146 -4.14 -6.55 12.15
C PHE A 146 -5.23 -6.45 11.07
N GLU A 147 -5.38 -7.49 10.24
CA GLU A 147 -6.49 -7.65 9.29
C GLU A 147 -7.79 -8.11 9.95
#